data_AF-A0A496B4Z3-F1
#
_entry.id   AF-A0A496B4Z3-F1
#
_cell.length_a   1.000
_cell.length_b   1.000
_cell.length_c   1.000
_cell.angle_alpha   90.00
_cell.angle_beta   90.00
_cell.angle_gamma   90.00
#
_symmetry.space_group_name_H-M   'P 1'
#
loop_
_entity.id
_entity.type
_entity.pdbx_description
1 polymer ?
#
loop_
_entity_poly.entity_id
_entity_poly.type
_entity_poly.pdbx_seq_one_letter_code
_entity_poly.pdbx_strand_id
1 'polypeptide(L)'
;MNVTITLTTEQIAQFIQQMPPEEKLEVLRELSNQDWSDRGAQFRYGEAKVRQLCAERGRNWDVMDEDERLQFIDALIHEEPECIR
;
A
#
# COMPACT_ATOMS: atom_id res chain seq x y z
N MET A 1 31.77 16.10 -24.75
CA MET A 1 32.29 15.40 -23.55
C MET A 1 31.07 14.88 -22.81
N ASN A 2 30.92 13.58 -22.66
CA ASN A 2 29.81 13.00 -21.90
C ASN A 2 30.32 12.70 -20.49
N VAL A 3 29.72 13.35 -19.49
CA VAL A 3 29.95 13.05 -18.07
C VAL A 3 28.79 12.17 -17.62
N THR A 4 29.11 10.95 -17.22
CA THR A 4 28.13 10.04 -16.61
C THR A 4 28.14 10.30 -15.11
N ILE A 5 27.02 10.78 -14.57
CA ILE A 5 26.84 10.95 -13.13
C ILE A 5 26.05 9.75 -12.63
N THR A 6 26.59 9.03 -11.66
CA THR A 6 25.90 7.97 -10.94
C THR A 6 25.36 8.54 -9.63
N LEU A 7 24.05 8.51 -9.44
CA LEU A 7 23.40 8.98 -8.22
C LEU A 7 22.97 7.78 -7.36
N THR A 8 23.15 7.87 -6.05
CA THR A 8 22.58 6.90 -5.11
C THR A 8 21.09 7.18 -4.88
N THR A 9 20.36 6.17 -4.42
CA THR A 9 18.94 6.33 -4.06
C THR A 9 18.73 7.41 -3.01
N GLU A 10 19.63 7.52 -2.02
CA GLU A 10 19.55 8.56 -0.99
C GLU A 10 19.74 9.97 -1.58
N GLN A 11 20.64 10.13 -2.54
CA GLN A 11 20.84 11.42 -3.22
C GLN A 11 19.60 11.80 -4.03
N ILE A 12 18.98 10.84 -4.73
CA ILE A 12 17.73 11.06 -5.44
C ILE A 12 16.61 11.47 -4.46
N ALA A 13 16.49 10.79 -3.33
CA ALA A 13 15.49 11.12 -2.32
C ALA A 13 15.71 12.52 -1.73
N GLN A 14 16.96 12.91 -1.46
CA GLN A 14 17.30 14.27 -1.00
C GLN A 14 16.91 15.33 -2.03
N PHE A 15 17.12 15.08 -3.32
CA PHE A 15 16.68 16.01 -4.38
C PHE A 15 15.16 16.14 -4.41
N ILE A 16 14.43 15.02 -4.34
CA ILE A 16 12.97 15.05 -4.29
C ILE A 16 12.48 15.82 -3.06
N GLN A 17 13.11 15.64 -1.90
CA GLN A 17 12.73 16.35 -0.67
C GLN A 17 12.89 17.86 -0.76
N GLN A 18 13.79 18.36 -1.60
CA GLN A 18 14.02 19.80 -1.79
C GLN A 18 13.05 20.44 -2.80
N MET A 19 12.27 19.64 -3.54
CA MET A 19 11.31 20.15 -4.52
C MET A 19 10.09 20.85 -3.87
N PRO A 20 9.44 21.78 -4.58
CA PRO A 20 8.13 22.31 -4.21
C PRO A 20 7.06 21.20 -4.08
N PRO A 21 6.01 21.41 -3.26
CA PRO A 21 4.96 20.40 -3.07
C PRO A 21 4.27 19.93 -4.37
N GLU A 22 4.03 20.84 -5.32
CA GLU A 22 3.39 20.51 -6.59
C GLU A 22 4.25 19.59 -7.45
N GLU A 23 5.57 19.84 -7.51
CA GLU A 23 6.51 19.01 -8.26
C GLU A 23 6.72 17.64 -7.62
N LYS A 24 6.73 17.56 -6.28
CA LYS A 24 6.75 16.28 -5.55
C LYS A 24 5.54 15.42 -5.90
N LEU A 25 4.37 16.05 -6.03
CA LEU A 25 3.15 15.35 -6.39
C LEU A 25 3.23 14.77 -7.81
N GLU A 26 3.81 15.50 -8.76
CA GLU A 26 4.02 14.98 -10.10
C GLU A 26 5.04 13.85 -10.16
N VAL A 27 6.14 13.95 -9.40
CA VAL A 27 7.10 12.83 -9.25
C VAL A 27 6.39 11.60 -8.66
N LEU A 28 5.55 11.76 -7.64
CA LEU A 28 4.78 10.67 -7.05
C LEU A 28 3.80 10.04 -8.05
N ARG A 29 3.13 10.85 -8.87
CA ARG A 29 2.22 10.37 -9.92
C ARG A 29 2.95 9.56 -10.98
N GLU A 30 4.09 10.07 -11.47
CA GLU A 30 4.90 9.37 -12.46
C GLU A 30 5.44 8.04 -11.91
N LEU A 31 6.00 8.07 -10.69
CA LEU A 31 6.42 6.85 -10.00
C LEU A 31 5.24 5.89 -9.79
N SER A 32 4.02 6.40 -9.57
CA SER A 32 2.83 5.57 -9.39
C SER A 32 2.31 4.92 -10.67
N ASN A 33 2.59 5.51 -11.82
CA ASN A 33 2.19 5.00 -13.13
C ASN A 33 3.16 3.94 -13.68
N GLN A 34 4.37 3.83 -13.13
CA GLN A 34 5.29 2.73 -13.46
C GLN A 34 4.78 1.45 -12.82
N ASP A 35 4.57 0.39 -13.61
CA ASP A 35 3.97 -0.89 -13.18
C ASP A 35 4.63 -1.47 -11.92
N TRP A 36 3.95 -1.26 -10.79
CA TRP A 36 4.28 -1.84 -9.51
C TRP A 36 3.79 -3.30 -9.49
N SER A 37 4.53 -4.21 -10.13
CA SER A 37 4.34 -5.65 -9.96
C SER A 37 4.22 -6.07 -8.47
N ASP A 38 4.82 -5.27 -7.59
CA ASP A 38 4.79 -5.38 -6.14
C ASP A 38 3.49 -4.85 -5.47
N ARG A 39 2.79 -3.85 -6.03
CA ARG A 39 1.46 -3.43 -5.51
C ARG A 39 0.44 -4.55 -5.69
N GLY A 40 0.46 -5.23 -6.83
CA GLY A 40 -0.38 -6.42 -7.01
C GLY A 40 -0.09 -7.49 -5.96
N ALA A 41 1.17 -7.65 -5.55
CA ALA A 41 1.55 -8.57 -4.47
C ALA A 41 1.06 -8.08 -3.09
N GLN A 42 1.14 -6.78 -2.81
CA GLN A 42 0.61 -6.18 -1.57
C GLN A 42 -0.92 -6.30 -1.47
N PHE A 43 -1.65 -6.05 -2.56
CA PHE A 43 -3.10 -6.25 -2.61
C PHE A 43 -3.47 -7.72 -2.40
N ARG A 44 -2.79 -8.66 -3.08
CA ARG A 44 -3.00 -10.10 -2.87
C ARG A 44 -2.69 -10.54 -1.44
N TYR A 45 -1.63 -9.99 -0.85
CA TYR A 45 -1.26 -10.26 0.54
C TYR A 45 -2.31 -9.74 1.53
N GLY A 46 -2.77 -8.49 1.35
CA GLY A 46 -3.83 -7.89 2.15
C GLY A 46 -5.14 -8.70 2.05
N GLU A 47 -5.53 -9.07 0.83
CA GLU A 47 -6.72 -9.88 0.58
C GLU A 47 -6.61 -11.27 1.24
N ALA A 48 -5.44 -11.93 1.15
CA ALA A 48 -5.21 -13.22 1.81
C ALA A 48 -5.31 -13.10 3.35
N LYS A 49 -4.81 -12.03 3.94
CA LYS A 49 -4.92 -11.78 5.39
C LYS A 49 -6.35 -11.51 5.83
N VAL A 50 -7.10 -10.74 5.07
CA VAL A 50 -8.52 -10.50 5.36
C VAL A 50 -9.33 -11.80 5.24
N ARG A 51 -9.08 -12.63 4.21
CA ARG A 51 -9.69 -13.97 4.10
C ARG A 51 -9.40 -14.85 5.30
N GLN A 52 -8.14 -14.87 5.76
CA GLN A 52 -7.72 -15.63 6.94
C GLN A 52 -8.50 -15.19 8.19
N LEU A 53 -8.51 -13.88 8.50
CA LEU A 53 -9.22 -13.34 9.66
C LEU A 53 -10.74 -13.56 9.58
N CYS A 54 -11.30 -13.49 8.38
CA CYS A 54 -12.71 -13.78 8.11
C CYS A 54 -13.04 -15.24 8.50
N ALA A 55 -12.22 -16.20 8.06
CA ALA A 55 -12.36 -17.61 8.40
C ALA A 55 -12.16 -17.90 9.89
N GLU A 56 -11.18 -17.26 10.54
CA GLU A 56 -10.94 -17.37 11.99
C GLU A 56 -12.16 -16.88 12.81
N ARG A 57 -12.94 -15.96 12.26
CA ARG A 57 -14.18 -15.42 12.86
C ARG A 57 -15.45 -16.17 12.41
N GLY A 58 -15.30 -17.33 11.76
CA GLY A 58 -16.41 -18.17 11.33
C GLY A 58 -17.22 -17.61 10.16
N ARG A 59 -16.66 -16.64 9.42
CA ARG A 59 -17.27 -16.06 8.21
C ARG A 59 -16.54 -16.57 6.97
N ASN A 60 -17.17 -16.43 5.80
CA ASN A 60 -16.58 -16.82 4.52
C ASN A 60 -16.59 -15.64 3.55
N TRP A 61 -15.39 -15.10 3.31
CA TRP A 61 -15.16 -13.94 2.45
C TRP A 61 -15.69 -14.10 1.02
N ASP A 62 -15.61 -15.31 0.46
CA ASP A 62 -15.93 -15.57 -0.95
C ASP A 62 -17.44 -15.65 -1.19
N VAL A 63 -18.25 -15.83 -0.14
CA VAL A 63 -19.73 -15.82 -0.23
C VAL A 63 -20.37 -14.52 0.26
N MET A 64 -19.59 -13.66 0.92
CA MET A 64 -20.05 -12.35 1.36
C MET A 64 -20.27 -11.41 0.17
N ASP A 65 -21.32 -10.59 0.24
CA ASP A 65 -21.51 -9.50 -0.70
C ASP A 65 -20.59 -8.29 -0.40
N GLU A 66 -20.69 -7.26 -1.23
CA GLU A 66 -19.83 -6.07 -1.09
C GLU A 66 -20.07 -5.30 0.21
N ASP A 67 -21.33 -5.15 0.62
CA ASP A 67 -21.70 -4.44 1.84
C ASP A 67 -21.21 -5.18 3.09
N GLU A 68 -21.35 -6.51 3.11
CA GLU A 68 -20.84 -7.37 4.18
C GLU A 68 -19.30 -7.30 4.27
N ARG A 69 -18.60 -7.26 3.13
CA ARG A 69 -17.14 -7.13 3.09
C ARG A 69 -16.68 -5.77 3.61
N LEU A 70 -17.37 -4.70 3.21
CA LEU A 70 -17.08 -3.35 3.67
C LEU A 70 -17.26 -3.22 5.18
N GLN A 71 -18.37 -3.74 5.73
CA GLN A 71 -18.61 -3.75 7.16
C GLN A 71 -17.55 -4.56 7.93
N PHE A 72 -17.09 -5.69 7.37
CA PHE A 72 -16.03 -6.49 7.99
C PHE A 72 -14.68 -5.77 8.02
N ILE A 73 -14.30 -5.12 6.92
CA ILE A 73 -13.06 -4.32 6.86
C ILE A 73 -13.16 -3.13 7.81
N ASP A 74 -14.29 -2.43 7.83
CA ASP A 74 -14.53 -1.29 8.72
C ASP A 74 -14.37 -1.70 10.18
N ALA A 75 -14.97 -2.82 10.59
CA ALA A 75 -14.77 -3.36 11.93
C ALA A 75 -13.30 -3.68 12.22
N LEU A 76 -12.59 -4.31 11.28
CA LEU A 76 -11.16 -4.65 11.45
C LEU A 76 -10.26 -3.42 11.60
N ILE A 77 -10.54 -2.32 10.90
CA ILE A 77 -9.77 -1.08 10.98
C ILE A 77 -10.00 -0.36 12.32
N HIS A 78 -11.22 -0.45 12.85
CA HIS A 78 -11.62 0.20 14.10
C HIS A 78 -11.45 -0.67 15.34
N GLU A 79 -11.01 -1.92 15.19
CA GLU A 79 -10.57 -2.73 16.31
C GLU A 79 -9.31 -2.12 16.92
N GLU A 80 -9.36 -1.76 18.20
CA GLU A 80 -8.15 -1.39 18.93
C GLU A 80 -7.20 -2.58 18.88
N PRO A 81 -5.97 -2.42 18.35
CA PRO A 81 -5.01 -3.51 18.40
C PRO A 81 -4.80 -3.84 19.87
N GLU A 82 -5.15 -5.06 20.28
CA GLU A 82 -4.82 -5.54 21.61
C GLU A 82 -3.33 -5.29 21.80
N CYS A 83 -2.99 -4.43 22.77
CA CYS A 83 -1.62 -4.07 23.08
C CYS A 83 -0.89 -5.38 23.41
N ILE A 84 -0.08 -5.87 22.48
CA ILE A 84 0.69 -7.10 22.62
C ILE A 84 1.58 -6.91 23.85
N ARG A 85 1.26 -7.63 24.93
CA ARG A 85 1.96 -7.59 26.21
C ARG A 85 3.09 -8.61 26.25
#